data_AF-A0A948CC50-F1
#
_entry.id   AF-A0A948CC50-F1
#
_cell.length_a   1.000
_cell.length_b   1.000
_cell.length_c   1.000
_cell.angle_alpha   90.00
_cell.angle_beta   90.00
_cell.angle_gamma   90.00
#
_symmetry.space_group_name_H-M   'P 1'
#
loop_
_entity.id
_entity.type
_entity.pdbx_description
1 polymer ?
#
loop_
_entity_poly.entity_id
_entity_poly.type
_entity_poly.pdbx_seq_one_letter_code
_entity_poly.pdbx_strand_id
1 'polypeptide(L)' 'MEIDRHVAALEREAQLFAAAARLTDLDAPVSSCPGWDMRDLVRHLAEIHLWAAAQVSNRAAKM' A
#
# COMPACT_ATOMS: atom_id res chain seq x y z
N MET A 1 11.11 16.01 -12.61
CA MET A 1 10.29 15.22 -11.68
C MET A 1 10.83 13.81 -11.77
N GLU A 2 11.50 13.36 -10.71
CA GLU A 2 12.23 12.09 -10.74
C GLU A 2 11.26 10.93 -10.47
N ILE A 3 10.46 10.56 -11.48
CA ILE A 3 9.44 9.50 -11.39
C ILE A 3 10.08 8.19 -10.87
N ASP A 4 11.24 7.82 -11.38
CA ASP A 4 11.95 6.59 -10.97
C ASP A 4 12.27 6.60 -9.47
N ARG A 5 12.66 7.76 -8.93
CA ARG A 5 12.91 7.92 -7.48
C ARG A 5 11.63 7.70 -6.67
N HIS A 6 10.48 8.17 -7.17
CA HIS A 6 9.20 7.97 -6.49
C HIS A 6 8.74 6.51 -6.56
N VAL A 7 8.91 5.85 -7.70
CA VAL A 7 8.61 4.41 -7.86
C VAL A 7 9.47 3.57 -6.92
N ALA A 8 10.78 3.82 -6.88
CA ALA A 8 11.69 3.13 -5.97
C ALA A 8 11.36 3.37 -4.50
N ALA A 9 10.90 4.58 -4.14
CA ALA A 9 10.43 4.86 -2.79
C ALA A 9 9.17 4.05 -2.45
N LEU A 10 8.17 4.01 -3.35
CA LEU A 10 6.95 3.24 -3.13
C LEU A 10 7.23 1.75 -2.96
N GLU A 11 8.12 1.17 -3.78
CA GLU A 11 8.49 -0.23 -3.67
C GLU A 11 9.14 -0.55 -2.31
N ARG A 12 10.12 0.26 -1.89
CA ARG A 12 10.78 0.10 -0.59
C ARG A 12 9.80 0.19 0.57
N GLU A 13 8.97 1.24 0.61
CA GLU A 13 8.03 1.44 1.71
C GLU A 13 6.97 0.32 1.75
N ALA A 14 6.48 -0.14 0.59
CA ALA A 14 5.54 -1.25 0.52
C ALA A 14 6.14 -2.57 1.05
N GLN A 15 7.41 -2.85 0.74
CA GLN A 15 8.11 -4.02 1.27
C GLN A 15 8.30 -3.95 2.79
N LEU A 16 8.71 -2.79 3.31
CA LEU A 16 8.85 -2.56 4.75
C LEU A 16 7.52 -2.72 5.47
N PHE A 17 6.45 -2.12 4.94
CA PHE A 17 5.12 -2.26 5.49
C PHE A 17 4.65 -3.71 5.49
N ALA A 18 4.82 -4.44 4.39
CA ALA A 18 4.41 -5.84 4.29
C ALA A 18 5.22 -6.75 5.25
N ALA A 19 6.50 -6.45 5.47
CA ALA A 19 7.31 -7.16 6.45
C ALA A 19 6.81 -6.90 7.88
N ALA A 20 6.54 -5.64 8.23
CA ALA A 20 5.98 -5.29 9.54
C ALA A 20 4.61 -5.95 9.76
N ALA A 21 3.72 -5.90 8.77
CA ALA A 21 2.39 -6.50 8.86
C ALA A 21 2.43 -8.03 9.04
N ARG A 22 3.44 -8.73 8.50
CA ARG A 22 3.61 -10.17 8.72
C ARG A 22 4.11 -10.53 10.12
N LEU A 23 4.72 -9.59 10.83
CA LEU A 23 5.25 -9.77 12.17
C LEU A 23 4.28 -9.29 13.26
N THR A 24 3.13 -8.73 12.88
CA THR A 24 2.13 -8.19 13.80
C THR A 24 0.81 -8.92 13.62
N ASP A 25 0.13 -9.20 14.74
CA ASP A 25 -1.21 -9.78 14.69
C ASP A 25 -2.18 -8.83 13.97
N LEU A 26 -3.10 -9.41 13.20
CA LEU A 26 -4.00 -8.64 12.34
C LEU A 26 -5.05 -7.84 13.14
N ASP A 27 -5.30 -8.19 14.40
CA ASP A 27 -6.18 -7.48 15.33
C ASP A 27 -5.44 -6.46 16.22
N ALA A 28 -4.12 -6.32 16.05
CA ALA A 28 -3.34 -5.36 16.82
C ALA A 28 -3.75 -3.91 16.47
N PRO A 29 -4.02 -3.05 17.47
CA PRO A 29 -4.42 -1.67 17.23
C PRO A 29 -3.27 -0.83 16.67
N VAL A 30 -3.58 0.05 15.72
CA VAL A 30 -2.61 0.95 15.09
C VAL A 30 -2.68 2.33 15.76
N SER A 31 -1.63 2.73 16.48
CA SER A 31 -1.61 4.00 17.23
C SER A 31 -1.73 5.26 16.37
N SER A 32 -1.19 5.24 15.15
CA SER A 32 -1.30 6.34 14.18
C SER A 32 -2.67 6.41 13.49
N CYS A 33 -3.49 5.37 13.61
CA CYS A 33 -4.81 5.25 13.00
C CYS A 33 -5.83 4.82 14.07
N PRO A 34 -6.29 5.75 14.94
CA PRO A 34 -7.19 5.41 16.02
C PRO A 34 -8.46 4.72 15.53
N GLY A 35 -8.79 3.59 16.15
CA GLY A 35 -9.96 2.76 15.80
C GLY A 35 -9.70 1.74 14.69
N TRP A 36 -8.49 1.66 14.14
CA TRP A 36 -8.11 0.65 13.15
C TRP A 36 -7.23 -0.43 13.78
N ASP A 37 -7.42 -1.66 13.33
CA ASP A 37 -6.47 -2.74 13.54
C ASP A 37 -5.50 -2.87 12.34
N MET A 38 -4.51 -3.74 12.46
CA MET A 38 -3.54 -4.00 11.38
C MET A 38 -4.21 -4.53 10.11
N ARG A 39 -5.30 -5.29 10.22
CA ARG A 39 -6.07 -5.77 9.07
C ARG A 39 -6.70 -4.62 8.30
N ASP A 40 -7.28 -3.65 9.00
CA ASP A 40 -7.88 -2.46 8.42
C ASP A 40 -6.85 -1.63 7.68
N LEU A 41 -5.68 -1.42 8.29
CA LEU A 41 -4.59 -0.70 7.65
C LEU A 41 -4.07 -1.43 6.39
N VAL A 42 -3.83 -2.75 6.47
CA VAL A 42 -3.38 -3.56 5.33
C VAL A 42 -4.41 -3.50 4.20
N ARG A 43 -5.70 -3.65 4.50
CA ARG A 43 -6.77 -3.59 3.51
C ARG A 43 -6.79 -2.24 2.82
N HIS A 44 -6.75 -1.15 3.59
CA HIS A 44 -6.79 0.20 3.04
C HIS A 44 -5.64 0.47 2.07
N LEU A 45 -4.39 0.13 2.45
CA LEU A 45 -3.24 0.33 1.58
C LEU A 45 -3.29 -0.57 0.34
N ALA A 46 -3.74 -1.83 0.49
CA ALA A 46 -3.91 -2.74 -0.64
C ALA A 46 -4.91 -2.20 -1.67
N GLU A 47 -6.03 -1.62 -1.23
CA GLU A 47 -7.03 -1.00 -2.11
C GLU A 47 -6.42 0.14 -2.95
N ILE A 48 -5.60 1.00 -2.34
CA ILE A 48 -4.90 2.07 -3.07
C ILE A 48 -3.92 1.52 -4.11
N HIS A 49 -3.14 0.50 -3.75
CA HIS A 49 -2.21 -0.14 -4.69
C HIS A 49 -2.93 -0.83 -5.85
N LEU A 50 -4.03 -1.54 -5.57
CA LEU A 50 -4.86 -2.20 -6.59
C LEU A 50 -5.54 -1.18 -7.51
N TRP A 51 -6.07 -0.09 -6.96
CA TRP A 51 -6.64 0.99 -7.75
C TRP A 51 -5.58 1.61 -8.68
N ALA A 52 -4.39 1.93 -8.15
CA ALA A 52 -3.30 2.51 -8.95
C ALA A 52 -2.86 1.55 -10.06
N ALA A 53 -2.72 0.25 -9.76
CA ALA A 53 -2.41 -0.78 -10.75
C ALA A 53 -3.50 -0.85 -11.83
N ALA A 54 -4.78 -0.76 -11.46
CA ALA A 54 -5.89 -0.73 -12.41
C ALA A 54 -5.83 0.52 -13.31
N GLN A 55 -5.54 1.71 -12.76
CA GLN A 55 -5.39 2.93 -13.57
C GLN A 55 -4.26 2.83 -14.59
N VAL A 56 -3.10 2.28 -14.19
CA VAL A 56 -1.95 2.09 -15.09
C VAL A 56 -2.26 1.03 -16.14
N SER A 57 -2.86 -0.09 -15.74
CA SER A 57 -3.24 -1.19 -16.65
C SER A 57 -4.29 -0.75 -17.67
N ASN A 58 -5.27 0.06 -17.23
CA ASN A 58 -6.32 0.60 -18.10
C ASN A 58 -5.82 1.74 -19.01
N ARG A 59 -4.63 2.30 -18.75
CA ARG A 59 -4.01 3.31 -19.62
C ARG A 59 -3.49 2.72 -20.95
N ALA A 60 -3.45 1.39 -21.09
CA ALA A 60 -3.20 0.71 -22.37
C ALA A 60 -4.42 0.68 -23.30
N ALA A 61 -5.62 1.03 -22.81
CA ALA A 61 -6.86 1.09 -23.60
C ALA A 61 -7.30 2.53 -23.91
N LYS A 62 -6.34 3.43 -24.15
CA LYS A 62 -6.62 4.72 -24.78
C LYS A 62 -6.33 4.59 -26.28
N MET A 63 -7.37 4.19 -27.02
CA MET A 63 -7.48 4.37 -28.46
C MET A 63 -8.06 5.77 -28.74
#